data_AF-A0A1Q3MUR3-F1
#
_entry.id   AF-A0A1Q3MUR3-F1
#
_cell.length_a   1.000
_cell.length_b   1.000
_cell.length_c   1.000
_cell.angle_alpha   90.00
_cell.angle_beta   90.00
_cell.angle_gamma   90.00
#
_symmetry.space_group_name_H-M   'P 1'
#
loop_
_entity.id
_entity.type
_entity.pdbx_description
1 polymer ?
#
loop_
_entity_poly.entity_id
_entity_poly.type
_entity_poly.pdbx_seq_one_letter_code
_entity_poly.pdbx_strand_id
1 'polypeptide(L)'
;MMHTATDLALFKVLQKKTEDFATPPSFEDQYPLLLPLEAVRGCSQTLFPLSQGHFVRTVSGHCLNLGVLEKYGSVIKCQDKEPPNLEDLWPGVLLKVACIQPLVTHQVHQQKVVLKRPAVEGSVLLIDENETFPLLCKGNQVEVPKGLKGYISYRPFLYMMVKNFSVLYDEWKQSAGWVLELEEY
;
A
#
# COMPACT_ATOMS: atom_id res chain seq x y z
N MET A 1 13.28 -31.06 -8.47
CA MET A 1 12.26 -30.09 -8.92
C MET A 1 12.49 -28.84 -8.08
N MET A 2 13.10 -27.81 -8.66
CA MET A 2 13.57 -26.61 -7.97
C MET A 2 12.36 -25.79 -7.49
N HIS A 3 12.20 -25.63 -6.18
CA HIS A 3 11.33 -24.61 -5.61
C HIS A 3 12.14 -23.31 -5.53
N THR A 4 11.93 -22.42 -6.50
CA THR A 4 12.45 -21.05 -6.48
C THR A 4 11.72 -20.24 -5.42
N ALA A 5 12.48 -19.72 -4.45
CA ALA A 5 12.02 -18.83 -3.40
C ALA A 5 11.50 -17.50 -4.00
N THR A 6 10.19 -17.38 -4.24
CA THR A 6 9.63 -16.14 -4.83
C THR A 6 8.19 -15.81 -4.43
N ASP A 7 7.70 -16.25 -3.26
CA ASP A 7 6.32 -15.94 -2.85
C ASP A 7 6.16 -15.69 -1.34
N LEU A 8 7.02 -14.84 -0.78
CA LEU A 8 6.75 -14.19 0.51
C LEU A 8 6.35 -12.74 0.23
N ALA A 9 5.06 -12.52 -0.04
CA ALA A 9 4.45 -11.22 0.14
C ALA A 9 4.48 -10.89 1.63
N LEU A 10 5.60 -10.34 2.09
CA LEU A 10 5.81 -9.88 3.45
C LEU A 10 4.96 -8.62 3.64
N PHE A 11 3.70 -8.82 4.05
CA PHE A 11 2.91 -7.77 4.66
C PHE A 11 3.60 -7.39 5.95
N LYS A 12 4.31 -6.26 5.90
CA LYS A 12 4.77 -5.57 7.10
C LYS A 12 3.74 -4.49 7.37
N VAL A 13 3.04 -4.62 8.49
CA VAL A 13 2.17 -3.59 9.05
C VAL A 13 2.91 -3.04 10.28
N LEU A 14 3.64 -1.92 10.18
CA LEU A 14 4.39 -1.42 11.36
C LEU A 14 3.45 -0.64 12.29
N GLN A 15 3.30 -1.06 13.54
CA GLN A 15 2.48 -0.36 14.54
C GLN A 15 3.30 0.62 15.39
N LYS A 16 2.69 1.77 15.72
CA LYS A 16 3.18 2.68 16.75
C LYS A 16 2.42 2.48 18.05
N LYS A 17 3.12 2.03 19.11
CA LYS A 17 2.61 2.15 20.48
C LYS A 17 2.60 3.63 20.87
N THR A 18 1.45 4.12 21.30
CA THR A 18 1.26 5.51 21.71
C THR A 18 1.79 5.67 23.12
N GLU A 19 3.01 6.20 23.25
CA GLU A 19 3.50 6.76 24.52
C GLU A 19 3.91 8.22 24.28
N ASP A 20 3.27 9.09 25.06
CA ASP A 20 3.47 10.52 25.35
C ASP A 20 3.52 11.59 24.24
N PHE A 21 2.63 12.57 24.41
CA PHE A 21 2.52 13.84 23.68
C PHE A 21 3.69 14.78 24.07
N ALA A 22 4.83 14.76 23.37
CA ALA A 22 5.78 15.87 23.46
C ALA A 22 6.76 16.06 22.29
N THR A 23 6.94 15.09 21.39
CA THR A 23 7.96 15.22 20.32
C THR A 23 7.54 14.42 19.09
N PRO A 24 7.74 14.91 17.85
CA PRO A 24 7.55 14.09 16.67
C PRO A 24 8.61 12.97 16.70
N PRO A 25 8.23 11.68 16.88
CA PRO A 25 9.23 10.64 16.96
C PRO A 25 9.68 10.26 15.55
N SER A 26 10.99 10.15 15.38
CA SER A 26 11.64 9.51 14.25
C SER A 26 11.11 8.08 14.09
N PHE A 27 10.58 7.77 12.90
CA PHE A 27 9.99 6.48 12.49
C PHE A 27 11.06 5.38 12.27
N GLU A 28 12.08 5.31 13.11
CA GLU A 28 13.09 4.25 13.05
C GLU A 28 12.67 3.08 13.95
N ASP A 29 12.47 1.94 13.28
CA ASP A 29 12.35 0.59 13.81
C ASP A 29 11.26 0.33 14.86
N GLN A 30 10.01 0.27 14.39
CA GLN A 30 8.93 -0.39 15.12
C GLN A 30 8.52 -1.68 14.41
N TYR A 31 8.37 -2.74 15.21
CA TYR A 31 8.21 -4.14 14.79
C TYR A 31 7.11 -4.30 13.74
N PRO A 32 7.38 -5.02 12.62
CA PRO A 32 6.30 -5.39 11.71
C PRO A 32 5.32 -6.26 12.48
N LEU A 33 4.02 -5.91 12.47
CA LEU A 33 2.96 -6.91 12.56
C LEU A 33 3.21 -7.85 11.39
N LEU A 34 3.88 -8.95 11.71
CA LEU A 34 4.01 -10.10 10.84
C LEU A 34 2.66 -10.80 10.95
N LEU A 35 1.81 -10.55 9.97
CA LEU A 35 0.60 -11.34 9.84
C LEU A 35 1.02 -12.81 9.63
N PRO A 36 0.39 -13.78 10.33
CA PRO A 36 0.67 -15.19 10.09
C PRO A 36 0.36 -15.51 8.62
N LEU A 37 1.04 -16.51 8.05
CA LEU A 37 0.89 -16.86 6.62
C LEU A 37 -0.58 -17.15 6.25
N GLU A 38 -1.32 -17.71 7.19
CA GLU A 38 -2.74 -18.05 7.11
C GLU A 38 -3.66 -16.83 7.23
N ALA A 39 -3.15 -15.66 7.61
CA ALA A 39 -3.90 -14.39 7.56
C ALA A 39 -3.54 -13.57 6.31
N VAL A 40 -2.60 -14.05 5.48
CA VAL A 40 -2.05 -13.32 4.32
C VAL A 40 -2.47 -13.96 3.00
N ARG A 41 -2.70 -15.28 2.97
CA ARG A 41 -3.09 -15.97 1.74
C ARG A 41 -4.46 -15.49 1.27
N GLY A 42 -4.58 -15.21 -0.03
CA GLY A 42 -5.83 -14.69 -0.60
C GLY A 42 -6.14 -13.24 -0.24
N CYS A 43 -5.19 -12.48 0.31
CA CYS A 43 -5.37 -11.05 0.50
C CYS A 43 -5.54 -10.33 -0.83
N SER A 44 -6.50 -9.43 -0.88
CA SER A 44 -6.72 -8.48 -1.96
C SER A 44 -6.73 -7.06 -1.38
N GLN A 45 -6.27 -6.10 -2.16
CA GLN A 45 -6.25 -4.70 -1.78
C GLN A 45 -6.87 -3.87 -2.89
N THR A 46 -7.67 -2.89 -2.50
CA THR A 46 -8.19 -1.85 -3.39
C THR A 46 -7.72 -0.50 -2.88
N LEU A 47 -6.89 0.18 -3.66
CA LEU A 47 -6.50 1.57 -3.45
C LEU A 47 -7.46 2.49 -4.22
N PHE A 48 -7.91 3.54 -3.56
CA PHE A 48 -8.73 4.58 -4.15
C PHE A 48 -8.22 5.96 -3.74
N PRO A 49 -8.27 6.96 -4.62
CA PRO A 49 -7.78 8.29 -4.28
C PRO A 49 -8.70 8.95 -3.26
N LEU A 50 -8.12 9.53 -2.22
CA LEU A 50 -8.84 10.40 -1.29
C LEU A 50 -8.88 11.80 -1.87
N SER A 51 -10.09 12.34 -2.00
CA SER A 51 -10.27 13.71 -2.44
C SER A 51 -9.82 14.67 -1.34
N GLN A 52 -8.65 15.25 -1.49
CA GLN A 52 -8.19 16.37 -0.69
C GLN A 52 -8.24 17.64 -1.54
N GLY A 53 -9.28 18.44 -1.37
CA GLY A 53 -9.48 19.63 -2.18
C GLY A 53 -10.61 20.52 -1.67
N HIS A 54 -10.58 21.77 -2.13
CA HIS A 54 -11.69 22.69 -1.93
C HIS A 54 -12.64 22.59 -3.12
N PHE A 55 -13.92 22.53 -2.82
CA PHE A 55 -14.97 22.62 -3.81
C PHE A 55 -15.13 24.08 -4.23
N VAL A 56 -14.86 24.38 -5.50
CA VAL A 56 -15.06 25.71 -6.06
C VAL A 56 -16.30 25.69 -6.94
N ARG A 57 -17.17 26.68 -6.75
CA ARG A 57 -18.33 26.88 -7.62
C ARG A 57 -17.91 27.70 -8.83
N THR A 58 -18.26 27.21 -10.01
CA THR A 58 -18.15 27.97 -11.25
C THR A 58 -19.30 28.97 -11.37
N VAL A 59 -19.13 30.00 -12.20
CA VAL A 59 -20.19 30.97 -12.50
C VAL A 59 -21.42 30.33 -13.17
N SER A 60 -21.26 29.13 -13.75
CA SER A 60 -22.35 28.32 -14.32
C SER A 60 -23.03 27.40 -13.30
N GLY A 61 -22.66 27.47 -12.02
CA GLY A 61 -23.29 26.70 -10.94
C GLY A 61 -22.74 25.29 -10.73
N HIS A 62 -21.76 24.84 -11.53
CA HIS A 62 -21.11 23.55 -11.33
C HIS A 62 -20.10 23.61 -10.19
N CYS A 63 -20.03 22.54 -9.40
CA CYS A 63 -19.09 22.38 -8.30
C CYS A 63 -17.89 21.55 -8.76
N LEU A 64 -16.69 22.14 -8.77
CA LEU A 64 -15.45 21.48 -9.17
C LEU A 64 -14.60 21.19 -7.93
N ASN A 65 -14.14 19.94 -7.80
CA ASN A 65 -13.11 19.61 -6.83
C ASN A 65 -11.74 19.88 -7.47
N LEU A 66 -11.05 20.92 -7.00
CA LEU A 66 -9.71 21.28 -7.49
C LEU A 66 -8.59 20.64 -6.66
N GLY A 67 -8.91 19.61 -5.89
CA GLY A 67 -7.97 18.89 -5.06
C GLY A 67 -6.90 18.13 -5.84
N VAL A 68 -5.69 18.11 -5.31
CA VAL A 68 -4.65 17.19 -5.80
C VAL A 68 -4.92 15.84 -5.14
N LEU A 69 -5.13 14.80 -5.95
CA LEU A 69 -5.34 13.42 -5.47
C LEU A 69 -3.99 12.83 -5.04
N GLU A 70 -3.47 13.29 -3.90
CA GLU A 70 -2.16 12.86 -3.41
C GLU A 70 -2.26 11.68 -2.46
N LYS A 71 -3.32 11.57 -1.67
CA LYS A 71 -3.49 10.53 -0.65
C LYS A 71 -4.40 9.40 -1.12
N TYR A 72 -4.16 8.19 -0.59
CA TYR A 72 -4.95 7.01 -0.91
C TYR A 72 -5.70 6.47 0.31
N GLY A 73 -6.92 6.03 0.06
CA GLY A 73 -7.63 5.10 0.91
C GLY A 73 -7.34 3.69 0.45
N SER A 74 -7.37 2.74 1.38
CA SER A 74 -7.12 1.33 1.10
C SER A 74 -8.15 0.46 1.81
N VAL A 75 -8.74 -0.47 1.08
CA VAL A 75 -9.48 -1.59 1.67
C VAL A 75 -8.68 -2.86 1.42
N ILE A 76 -8.24 -3.52 2.48
CA ILE A 76 -7.58 -4.82 2.41
C ILE A 76 -8.58 -5.87 2.89
N LYS A 77 -8.77 -6.92 2.10
CA LYS A 77 -9.66 -8.03 2.42
C LYS A 77 -8.90 -9.33 2.32
N CYS A 78 -9.15 -10.23 3.24
CA CYS A 78 -8.64 -11.59 3.21
C CYS A 78 -9.77 -12.56 3.54
N GLN A 79 -9.68 -13.76 3.01
CA GLN A 79 -10.53 -14.87 3.36
C GLN A 79 -9.65 -16.10 3.53
N ASP A 80 -9.48 -16.55 4.77
CA ASP A 80 -8.71 -17.75 5.09
C ASP A 80 -9.26 -18.40 6.38
N LYS A 81 -8.42 -19.13 7.12
CA LYS A 81 -8.84 -19.89 8.32
C LYS A 81 -8.87 -19.04 9.58
N GLU A 82 -7.96 -18.08 9.72
CA GLU A 82 -7.83 -17.27 10.93
C GLU A 82 -7.63 -15.78 10.62
N PRO A 83 -8.35 -14.88 11.31
CA PRO A 83 -8.07 -13.45 11.23
C PRO A 83 -6.74 -13.12 11.93
N PRO A 84 -6.10 -11.99 11.57
CA PRO A 84 -4.91 -11.52 12.26
C PRO A 84 -5.23 -11.18 13.72
N ASN A 85 -4.20 -11.12 14.56
CA ASN A 85 -4.40 -10.77 15.97
C ASN A 85 -5.11 -9.41 16.09
N LEU A 86 -6.26 -9.43 16.76
CA LEU A 86 -7.21 -8.32 16.84
C LEU A 86 -6.85 -7.29 17.91
N GLU A 87 -6.01 -7.69 18.86
CA GLU A 87 -5.82 -6.92 20.08
C GLU A 87 -5.30 -5.51 19.82
N ASP A 88 -4.50 -5.28 18.77
CA ASP A 88 -3.87 -3.98 18.51
C ASP A 88 -4.47 -3.20 17.32
N LEU A 89 -5.57 -3.67 16.71
CA LEU A 89 -6.16 -3.06 15.51
C LEU A 89 -7.45 -2.31 15.83
N TRP A 90 -7.32 -1.10 16.37
CA TRP A 90 -8.43 -0.17 16.58
C TRP A 90 -8.39 1.03 15.62
N PRO A 91 -9.54 1.67 15.35
CA PRO A 91 -9.57 2.92 14.61
C PRO A 91 -8.63 3.97 15.24
N GLY A 92 -7.85 4.64 14.40
CA GLY A 92 -6.84 5.63 14.79
C GLY A 92 -5.41 5.09 14.89
N VAL A 93 -5.19 3.78 14.85
CA VAL A 93 -3.83 3.21 14.81
C VAL A 93 -3.12 3.60 13.52
N LEU A 94 -1.87 4.05 13.64
CA LEU A 94 -1.00 4.32 12.51
C LEU A 94 -0.19 3.08 12.14
N LEU A 95 -0.24 2.73 10.86
CA LEU A 95 0.32 1.55 10.25
C LEU A 95 1.20 1.93 9.07
N LYS A 96 2.42 1.39 8.98
CA LYS A 96 3.15 1.38 7.70
C LYS A 96 2.76 0.12 6.95
N VAL A 97 2.11 0.26 5.79
CA VAL A 97 1.53 -0.83 5.01
C VAL A 97 2.35 -1.05 3.74
N ALA A 98 2.87 -2.26 3.57
CA ALA A 98 3.37 -2.74 2.28
C ALA A 98 2.18 -3.07 1.36
N CYS A 99 1.97 -2.29 0.30
CA CYS A 99 0.81 -2.51 -0.57
C CYS A 99 0.93 -3.80 -1.40
N ILE A 100 -0.20 -4.47 -1.63
CA ILE A 100 -0.37 -5.50 -2.64
C ILE A 100 -0.56 -4.85 -4.01
N GLN A 101 -1.44 -3.85 -4.07
CA GLN A 101 -1.80 -3.21 -5.33
C GLN A 101 -0.65 -2.30 -5.77
N PRO A 102 -0.12 -2.48 -7.00
CA PRO A 102 0.90 -1.60 -7.52
C PRO A 102 0.31 -0.25 -7.92
N LEU A 103 1.12 0.80 -7.79
CA LEU A 103 0.91 2.09 -8.40
C LEU A 103 1.72 2.19 -9.68
N VAL A 104 1.16 2.90 -10.67
CA VAL A 104 1.80 3.15 -11.95
C VAL A 104 2.09 4.64 -12.09
N THR A 105 3.31 4.99 -12.46
CA THR A 105 3.72 6.38 -12.70
C THR A 105 3.26 6.87 -14.08
N HIS A 106 3.47 8.15 -14.37
CA HIS A 106 3.48 8.62 -15.75
C HIS A 106 4.62 7.97 -16.55
N GLN A 107 4.52 8.04 -17.87
CA GLN A 107 5.55 7.53 -18.77
C GLN A 107 6.89 8.18 -18.47
N VAL A 108 7.91 7.35 -18.35
CA VAL A 108 9.27 7.75 -18.03
C VAL A 108 10.07 7.84 -19.32
N HIS A 109 10.72 8.98 -19.49
CA HIS A 109 11.68 9.24 -20.57
C HIS A 109 13.11 9.45 -20.07
N GLN A 110 13.30 9.47 -18.75
CA GLN A 110 14.57 9.77 -18.09
C GLN A 110 15.20 8.50 -17.53
N GLN A 111 16.53 8.46 -17.49
CA GLN A 111 17.29 7.33 -16.94
C GLN A 111 17.20 7.23 -15.41
N LYS A 112 16.91 8.32 -14.72
CA LYS A 112 16.80 8.35 -13.26
C LYS A 112 15.44 8.89 -12.88
N VAL A 113 14.69 8.09 -12.14
CA VAL A 113 13.37 8.47 -11.63
C VAL A 113 13.37 8.37 -10.13
N VAL A 114 12.88 9.43 -9.48
CA VAL A 114 12.62 9.42 -8.05
C VAL A 114 11.15 9.08 -7.84
N LEU A 115 10.88 7.95 -7.19
CA LEU A 115 9.54 7.54 -6.81
C LEU A 115 9.01 8.47 -5.72
N LYS A 116 7.74 8.88 -5.85
CA LYS A 116 7.05 9.68 -4.82
C LYS A 116 6.97 8.96 -3.48
N ARG A 117 6.98 7.63 -3.50
CA ARG A 117 6.84 6.77 -2.33
C ARG A 117 7.92 5.70 -2.30
N PRO A 118 8.38 5.28 -1.11
CA PRO A 118 9.28 4.15 -0.99
C PRO A 118 8.64 2.89 -1.55
N ALA A 119 9.39 2.17 -2.38
CA ALA A 119 8.93 0.94 -2.99
C ALA A 119 9.20 -0.26 -2.07
N VAL A 120 8.31 -1.25 -2.12
CA VAL A 120 8.59 -2.59 -1.61
C VAL A 120 9.71 -3.19 -2.46
N GLU A 121 10.69 -3.80 -1.80
CA GLU A 121 11.83 -4.42 -2.47
C GLU A 121 11.39 -5.45 -3.51
N GLY A 122 12.04 -5.46 -4.67
CA GLY A 122 11.71 -6.36 -5.79
C GLY A 122 10.37 -6.09 -6.47
N SER A 123 9.61 -5.07 -6.08
CA SER A 123 8.30 -4.78 -6.68
C SER A 123 8.34 -3.85 -7.90
N VAL A 124 9.48 -3.24 -8.19
CA VAL A 124 9.60 -2.21 -9.23
C VAL A 124 9.78 -2.86 -10.60
N LEU A 125 8.89 -2.51 -11.51
CA LEU A 125 8.82 -3.02 -12.87
C LEU A 125 8.74 -1.84 -13.85
N LEU A 126 9.45 -1.93 -14.97
CA LEU A 126 9.23 -1.11 -16.15
C LEU A 126 8.29 -1.85 -17.09
N ILE A 127 7.16 -1.24 -17.39
CA ILE A 127 6.18 -1.75 -18.36
C ILE A 127 6.36 -0.95 -19.65
N ASP A 128 6.89 -1.62 -20.66
CA ASP A 128 6.89 -1.13 -22.04
C ASP A 128 5.69 -1.73 -22.79
N GLU A 129 5.47 -1.33 -24.04
CA GLU A 129 4.35 -1.81 -24.88
C GLU A 129 4.36 -3.33 -25.08
N ASN A 130 5.55 -3.94 -25.04
CA ASN A 130 5.73 -5.36 -25.38
C ASN A 130 6.11 -6.23 -24.17
N GLU A 131 6.85 -5.67 -23.22
CA GLU A 131 7.53 -6.46 -22.18
C GLU A 131 7.56 -5.73 -20.84
N THR A 132 7.73 -6.51 -19.77
CA THR A 132 7.90 -6.00 -18.41
C THR A 132 9.29 -6.36 -17.91
N PHE A 133 10.06 -5.35 -17.50
CA PHE A 133 11.43 -5.52 -17.02
C PHE A 133 11.52 -5.22 -15.52
N PRO A 134 12.05 -6.13 -14.69
CA PRO A 134 12.31 -5.81 -13.29
C PRO A 134 13.42 -4.76 -13.20
N LEU A 135 13.19 -3.73 -12.38
CA LEU A 135 14.18 -2.69 -12.12
C LEU A 135 14.66 -2.77 -10.66
N LEU A 136 15.94 -2.47 -10.46
CA LEU A 136 16.50 -2.31 -9.12
C LEU A 136 16.19 -0.90 -8.61
N CYS A 137 15.68 -0.82 -7.37
CA CYS A 137 15.43 0.42 -6.67
C CYS A 137 16.43 0.58 -5.53
N LYS A 138 17.15 1.70 -5.49
CA LYS A 138 18.03 2.07 -4.37
C LYS A 138 17.34 3.18 -3.59
N GLY A 139 16.72 2.82 -2.46
CA GLY A 139 15.84 3.73 -1.71
C GLY A 139 14.59 4.07 -2.51
N ASN A 140 14.46 5.33 -2.93
CA ASN A 140 13.37 5.79 -3.81
C ASN A 140 13.84 6.09 -5.24
N GLN A 141 15.10 5.78 -5.57
CA GLN A 141 15.65 6.06 -6.89
C GLN A 141 15.68 4.79 -7.74
N VAL A 142 15.12 4.90 -8.94
CA VAL A 142 15.08 3.85 -9.94
C VAL A 142 15.90 4.28 -11.14
N GLU A 143 16.80 3.40 -11.57
CA GLU A 143 17.60 3.60 -12.78
C GLU A 143 16.98 2.81 -13.93
N VAL A 144 16.53 3.53 -14.97
CA VAL A 144 15.97 2.97 -16.19
C VAL A 144 17.10 2.77 -17.21
N PRO A 145 17.25 1.58 -17.80
CA PRO A 145 18.25 1.32 -18.83
C PRO A 145 18.13 2.29 -20.00
N LYS A 146 19.27 2.70 -20.57
CA LYS A 146 19.29 3.66 -21.69
C LYS A 146 18.51 3.13 -22.89
N GLY A 147 17.64 3.98 -23.45
CA GLY A 147 16.88 3.67 -24.66
C GLY A 147 15.52 3.05 -24.42
N LEU A 148 15.24 2.55 -23.20
CA LEU A 148 13.91 2.08 -22.83
C LEU A 148 13.01 3.24 -22.40
N LYS A 149 11.74 3.14 -22.77
CA LYS A 149 10.67 4.06 -22.38
C LYS A 149 9.49 3.21 -21.94
N GLY A 150 8.71 3.71 -21.00
CA GLY A 150 7.58 2.95 -20.47
C GLY A 150 7.05 3.54 -19.19
N TYR A 151 6.18 2.80 -18.52
CA TYR A 151 5.60 3.17 -17.24
C TYR A 151 6.30 2.42 -16.12
N ILE A 152 6.58 3.06 -14.99
CA ILE A 152 7.09 2.35 -13.82
C ILE A 152 5.90 1.92 -12.97
N SER A 153 5.79 0.61 -12.76
CA SER A 153 4.85 -0.01 -11.82
C SER A 153 5.60 -0.45 -10.58
N TYR A 154 5.11 -0.12 -9.39
CA TYR A 154 5.72 -0.55 -8.14
C TYR A 154 4.70 -0.63 -7.02
N ARG A 155 4.97 -1.47 -6.01
CA ARG A 155 4.15 -1.53 -4.80
C ARG A 155 4.72 -0.55 -3.77
N PRO A 156 3.99 0.50 -3.37
CA PRO A 156 4.49 1.45 -2.39
C PRO A 156 4.36 0.92 -0.95
N PHE A 157 5.21 1.42 -0.06
CA PHE A 157 4.84 1.54 1.35
C PHE A 157 4.00 2.79 1.57
N LEU A 158 2.86 2.65 2.24
CA LEU A 158 1.98 3.74 2.62
C LEU A 158 1.89 3.84 4.14
N TYR A 159 1.94 5.06 4.66
CA TYR A 159 1.67 5.32 6.06
C TYR A 159 0.20 5.62 6.20
N MET A 160 -0.53 4.73 6.87
CA MET A 160 -1.99 4.73 6.89
C MET A 160 -2.53 4.66 8.30
N MET A 161 -3.69 5.25 8.51
CA MET A 161 -4.45 5.18 9.73
C MET A 161 -5.60 4.18 9.58
N VAL A 162 -5.80 3.33 10.58
CA VAL A 162 -6.96 2.43 10.65
C VAL A 162 -8.23 3.24 10.79
N LYS A 163 -9.20 2.99 9.92
CA LYS A 163 -10.54 3.57 9.98
C LYS A 163 -11.55 2.59 10.53
N ASN A 164 -11.47 1.36 10.06
CA ASN A 164 -12.35 0.29 10.47
C ASN A 164 -11.63 -1.05 10.31
N PHE A 165 -11.97 -1.99 11.17
CA PHE A 165 -11.54 -3.37 11.06
C PHE A 165 -12.73 -4.28 11.38
N SER A 166 -12.97 -5.29 10.56
CA SER A 166 -14.13 -6.17 10.69
C SER A 166 -13.74 -7.61 10.38
N VAL A 167 -14.28 -8.55 11.16
CA VAL A 167 -14.12 -10.00 10.94
C VAL A 167 -15.46 -10.58 10.51
N LEU A 168 -15.42 -11.47 9.53
CA LEU A 168 -16.55 -12.22 9.00
C LEU A 168 -16.31 -13.69 9.32
N TYR A 169 -17.22 -14.33 10.03
CA TYR A 169 -17.16 -15.77 10.26
C TYR A 169 -18.28 -16.47 9.47
N ASP A 170 -17.90 -17.38 8.58
CA ASP A 170 -18.82 -18.32 7.95
C ASP A 170 -18.70 -19.65 8.70
N GLU A 171 -19.57 -19.84 9.69
CA GLU A 171 -19.60 -21.03 10.56
C GLU A 171 -19.85 -22.33 9.78
N TRP A 172 -20.50 -22.25 8.61
CA TRP A 172 -20.86 -23.41 7.79
C TRP A 172 -19.75 -23.83 6.83
N LYS A 173 -18.91 -22.88 6.42
CA LYS A 173 -17.76 -23.13 5.54
C LYS A 173 -16.42 -23.19 6.29
N GLN A 174 -16.43 -23.03 7.62
CA GLN A 174 -15.23 -22.94 8.45
C GLN A 174 -14.22 -21.93 7.90
N SER A 175 -14.71 -20.78 7.42
CA SER A 175 -13.85 -19.72 6.87
C SER A 175 -13.99 -18.44 7.68
N ALA A 176 -12.86 -17.83 8.01
CA ALA A 176 -12.78 -16.50 8.61
C ALA A 176 -12.28 -15.50 7.55
N GLY A 177 -13.09 -14.49 7.28
CA GLY A 177 -12.68 -13.33 6.50
C GLY A 177 -12.36 -12.14 7.40
N TRP A 178 -11.51 -11.25 6.93
CA TRP A 178 -11.34 -9.95 7.58
C TRP A 178 -11.25 -8.83 6.54
N VAL A 179 -11.65 -7.64 6.98
CA VAL A 179 -11.62 -6.41 6.19
C VAL A 179 -10.96 -5.33 7.04
N LEU A 180 -9.93 -4.70 6.48
CA LEU A 180 -9.23 -3.57 7.08
C LEU A 180 -9.35 -2.35 6.16
N GLU A 181 -9.95 -1.30 6.67
CA GLU A 181 -10.12 -0.02 5.98
C GLU A 181 -9.14 1.01 6.54
N LEU A 182 -8.44 1.68 5.63
CA LEU A 182 -7.29 2.51 5.93
C LEU A 182 -7.31 3.81 5.12
N GLU A 183 -6.76 4.88 5.67
CA GLU A 183 -6.54 6.16 4.98
C GLU A 183 -5.10 6.64 5.17
N GLU A 184 -4.43 7.09 4.11
CA GLU A 184 -3.08 7.66 4.18
C GLU A 184 -3.04 8.95 5.02
N TYR A 185 -2.08 9.04 5.95
CA TYR A 185 -1.96 10.15 6.93
C TYR A 185 -0.89 11.17 6.53
#